data_AF-A0A401R1R7-F1
#
_entry.id   AF-A0A401R1R7-F1
#
_cell.length_a   1.000
_cell.length_b   1.000
_cell.length_c   1.000
_cell.angle_alpha   90.00
_cell.angle_beta   90.00
_cell.angle_gamma   90.00
#
_symmetry.space_group_name_H-M   'P 1'
#
loop_
_entity.id
_entity.type
_entity.pdbx_description
1 polymer ?
#
loop_
_entity_poly.entity_id
_entity_poly.type
_entity_poly.pdbx_seq_one_letter_code
_entity_poly.pdbx_strand_id
1 'polypeptide(L)'
;MPRMRNPNSPHSRFRDQIVLPLVHELPIPDMPEGREWTDFERALWADLWCTSQAYVWDDSTEHAVATLVVYWSAILSGTASNTQHMEYRHLSESLGLTPKGMKTLGWVIADE
;
A
#
# COMPACT_ATOMS: atom_id res chain seq x y z
N MET A 1 -14.66 19.32 -31.20
CA MET A 1 -13.36 18.65 -31.04
C MET A 1 -12.78 19.06 -29.70
N PRO A 2 -12.75 18.19 -28.67
CA PRO A 2 -12.08 18.54 -27.41
C PRO A 2 -10.59 18.76 -27.68
N ARG A 3 -10.05 19.92 -27.31
CA ARG A 3 -8.62 20.23 -27.49
C ARG A 3 -7.77 19.23 -26.70
N MET A 4 -6.94 18.46 -27.41
CA MET A 4 -5.91 17.62 -26.81
C MET A 4 -4.96 18.51 -25.99
N ARG A 5 -4.93 18.32 -24.68
CA ARG A 5 -4.15 19.16 -23.75
C ARG A 5 -2.67 18.86 -23.96
N ASN A 6 -1.87 19.91 -24.20
CA ASN A 6 -0.43 19.80 -24.50
C ASN A 6 0.32 19.01 -23.40
N PRO A 7 0.94 17.85 -23.71
CA PRO A 7 1.67 17.03 -22.74
C PRO A 7 2.86 17.74 -22.09
N ASN A 8 3.41 18.76 -22.76
CA ASN A 8 4.61 19.48 -22.35
C ASN A 8 4.33 20.79 -21.58
N SER A 9 3.11 20.99 -21.09
CA SER A 9 2.80 22.15 -20.23
C SER A 9 3.67 22.13 -18.96
N PRO A 10 4.29 23.26 -18.54
CA PRO A 10 5.02 23.37 -17.28
C PRO A 10 4.18 23.05 -16.04
N HIS A 11 2.84 23.08 -16.18
CA HIS A 11 1.87 22.70 -15.15
C HIS A 11 1.29 21.29 -15.35
N SER A 12 1.97 20.44 -16.13
CA SER A 12 1.59 19.04 -16.30
C SER A 12 1.85 18.28 -15.00
N ARG A 13 0.78 17.93 -14.28
CA ARG A 13 0.84 17.10 -13.05
C ARG A 13 1.47 15.71 -13.26
N PHE A 14 1.82 15.36 -14.49
CA PHE A 14 2.40 14.07 -14.86
C PHE A 14 3.93 14.01 -14.70
N ARG A 15 4.61 15.12 -14.41
CA ARG A 15 6.09 15.13 -14.43
C ARG A 15 6.74 14.55 -13.16
N ASP A 16 6.00 14.41 -12.06
CA ASP A 16 6.55 14.00 -10.75
C ASP A 16 5.97 12.67 -10.23
N GLN A 17 5.46 11.82 -11.12
CA GLN A 17 4.92 10.52 -10.70
C GLN A 17 6.04 9.49 -10.49
N ILE A 18 5.95 8.75 -9.40
CA ILE A 18 6.81 7.59 -9.13
C ILE A 18 6.16 6.39 -9.82
N VAL A 19 6.89 5.81 -10.78
CA VAL A 19 6.45 4.61 -11.49
C VAL A 19 6.91 3.38 -10.70
N LEU A 20 5.95 2.61 -10.21
CA LEU A 20 6.17 1.34 -9.53
C LEU A 20 6.19 0.21 -10.56
N PRO A 21 7.08 -0.78 -10.42
CA PRO A 21 7.06 -1.93 -11.31
C PRO A 21 5.79 -2.75 -11.10
N LEU A 22 5.31 -3.39 -12.16
CA LEU A 22 4.15 -4.29 -12.07
C LEU A 22 4.44 -5.47 -11.12
N VAL A 23 5.67 -5.99 -11.15
CA VAL A 23 6.17 -7.07 -10.31
C VAL A 23 7.59 -6.71 -9.85
N HIS A 24 7.95 -7.07 -8.62
CA HIS A 24 9.31 -6.96 -8.11
C HIS A 24 9.73 -8.23 -7.38
N GLU A 25 11.04 -8.41 -7.18
CA GLU A 25 11.63 -9.58 -6.50
C GLU A 25 12.25 -9.25 -5.14
N LEU A 26 11.91 -8.09 -4.56
CA LEU A 26 12.37 -7.73 -3.22
C LEU A 26 11.99 -8.82 -2.19
N PRO A 27 12.88 -9.10 -1.22
CA PRO A 27 12.60 -10.10 -0.20
C PRO A 27 11.45 -9.64 0.69
N ILE A 28 10.62 -10.59 1.11
CA ILE A 28 9.59 -10.35 2.12
C ILE A 28 10.29 -10.26 3.48
N PRO A 29 10.14 -9.16 4.25
CA PRO A 29 10.74 -9.05 5.57
C PRO A 29 10.17 -10.09 6.53
N ASP A 30 10.98 -10.46 7.53
CA ASP A 30 10.49 -11.25 8.65
C ASP A 30 9.36 -10.51 9.38
N MET A 31 8.38 -11.25 9.92
CA MET A 31 7.31 -10.61 10.68
C MET A 31 7.85 -10.07 12.01
N PRO A 32 7.36 -8.92 12.51
CA PRO A 32 7.79 -8.37 13.78
C PRO A 32 7.60 -9.34 14.95
N GLU A 33 8.57 -9.36 15.86
CA GLU A 33 8.51 -10.14 17.09
C GLU A 33 7.49 -9.55 18.10
N GLY A 34 7.18 -10.31 19.15
CA GLY A 34 6.37 -9.82 20.29
C GLY A 34 4.92 -10.32 20.32
N ARG A 35 4.46 -11.05 19.31
CA ARG A 35 3.20 -11.82 19.35
C ARG A 35 3.23 -13.05 18.46
N GLU A 36 2.30 -13.96 18.71
CA GLU A 36 1.99 -15.02 17.75
C GLU A 36 1.21 -14.47 16.56
N TRP A 37 1.60 -14.91 15.37
CA TRP A 37 0.97 -14.58 14.10
C TRP A 37 0.31 -15.81 13.52
N THR A 38 -0.97 -15.69 13.19
CA THR A 38 -1.74 -16.76 12.57
C THR A 38 -1.29 -17.01 11.13
N ASP A 39 -1.57 -18.20 10.60
CA ASP A 39 -1.25 -18.53 9.20
C ASP A 39 -1.89 -17.55 8.21
N PHE A 40 -3.11 -17.09 8.52
CA PHE A 40 -3.80 -16.07 7.74
C PHE A 40 -3.03 -14.74 7.72
N GLU A 41 -2.56 -14.28 8.88
CA GLU A 41 -1.81 -13.03 8.98
C GLU A 41 -0.44 -13.12 8.30
N ARG A 42 0.22 -14.28 8.35
CA ARG A 42 1.47 -14.56 7.64
C ARG A 42 1.27 -14.52 6.12
N ALA A 43 0.20 -15.12 5.62
CA ALA A 43 -0.14 -15.09 4.20
C ALA A 43 -0.44 -13.65 3.74
N LEU A 44 -1.24 -12.90 4.50
CA LEU A 44 -1.55 -11.51 4.17
C LEU A 44 -0.31 -10.61 4.19
N TRP A 45 0.58 -10.81 5.16
CA TRP A 45 1.86 -10.12 5.22
C TRP A 45 2.67 -10.34 3.94
N ALA A 46 2.84 -11.59 3.53
CA ALA A 46 3.54 -11.95 2.31
C ALA A 46 2.87 -11.32 1.07
N ASP A 47 1.55 -11.39 0.96
CA ASP A 47 0.80 -10.82 -0.17
C ASP A 47 1.01 -9.30 -0.27
N LEU A 48 0.98 -8.58 0.86
CA LEU A 48 1.20 -7.13 0.89
C LEU A 48 2.60 -6.75 0.43
N TRP A 49 3.63 -7.46 0.89
CA TRP A 49 5.01 -7.23 0.49
C TRP A 49 5.32 -7.66 -0.95
N CYS A 50 4.43 -8.42 -1.60
CA CYS A 50 4.52 -8.75 -3.03
C CYS A 50 3.83 -7.74 -3.95
N THR A 51 3.11 -6.75 -3.40
CA THR A 51 2.44 -5.73 -4.21
C THR A 51 3.42 -4.74 -4.83
N SER A 52 3.07 -4.11 -5.96
CA SER A 52 3.88 -3.05 -6.57
C SER A 52 4.23 -1.91 -5.61
N GLN A 53 3.31 -1.60 -4.68
CA GLN A 53 3.46 -0.58 -3.64
C GLN A 53 4.66 -0.87 -2.72
N ALA A 54 4.90 -2.14 -2.41
CA ALA A 54 6.00 -2.56 -1.56
C ALA A 54 7.39 -2.25 -2.14
N TYR A 55 7.49 -2.01 -3.46
CA TYR A 55 8.74 -1.62 -4.11
C TYR A 55 9.37 -0.34 -3.53
N VAL A 56 8.54 0.57 -3.01
CA VAL A 56 8.97 1.86 -2.45
C VAL A 56 8.78 1.93 -0.94
N TRP A 57 8.33 0.84 -0.32
CA TRP A 57 8.27 0.72 1.13
C TRP A 57 9.68 0.54 1.69
N ASP A 58 9.89 1.06 2.90
CA ASP A 58 11.14 0.96 3.66
C ASP A 58 10.86 0.46 5.09
N ASP A 59 11.90 0.34 5.91
CA ASP A 59 11.81 -0.10 7.30
C ASP A 59 10.79 0.71 8.13
N SER A 60 10.51 1.96 7.75
CA SER A 60 9.51 2.80 8.44
C SER A 60 8.07 2.34 8.19
N THR A 61 7.82 1.65 7.08
CA THR A 61 6.50 1.14 6.71
C THR A 61 6.17 -0.21 7.33
N GLU A 62 7.18 -0.97 7.77
CA GLU A 62 7.01 -2.32 8.32
C GLU A 62 5.97 -2.37 9.45
N HIS A 63 6.08 -1.44 10.39
CA HIS A 63 5.15 -1.33 11.52
C HIS A 63 3.73 -0.95 11.08
N ALA A 64 3.59 -0.14 10.03
CA ALA A 64 2.31 0.23 9.46
C ALA A 64 1.63 -0.95 8.76
N VAL A 65 2.40 -1.74 8.00
CA VAL A 65 1.93 -2.98 7.36
C VAL A 65 1.50 -3.98 8.44
N ALA A 66 2.28 -4.16 9.50
CA ALA A 66 1.98 -5.09 10.58
C ALA A 66 0.68 -4.71 11.30
N THR A 67 0.51 -3.41 11.55
CA THR A 67 -0.72 -2.87 12.14
C THR A 67 -1.92 -3.08 11.21
N LEU A 68 -1.76 -2.87 9.90
CA LEU A 68 -2.81 -3.11 8.91
C LEU A 68 -3.24 -4.58 8.89
N VAL A 69 -2.29 -5.51 8.94
CA VAL A 69 -2.56 -6.96 9.02
C VAL A 69 -3.38 -7.31 10.26
N VAL A 70 -2.99 -6.80 11.43
CA VAL A 70 -3.73 -7.00 12.70
C VAL A 70 -5.15 -6.47 12.59
N TYR A 71 -5.33 -5.26 12.05
CA TYR A 71 -6.66 -4.67 11.92
C TYR A 71 -7.52 -5.41 10.91
N TRP A 72 -6.96 -5.84 9.78
CA TRP A 72 -7.72 -6.62 8.80
C TRP A 72 -8.16 -7.97 9.37
N SER A 73 -7.28 -8.67 10.07
CA SER A 73 -7.58 -9.91 10.80
C SER A 73 -8.74 -9.71 11.77
N ALA A 74 -8.69 -8.67 12.61
CA ALA A 74 -9.75 -8.33 13.56
C ALA A 74 -11.09 -7.96 12.89
N ILE A 75 -11.03 -7.28 11.73
CA ILE A 75 -12.20 -6.91 10.93
C ILE A 75 -12.90 -8.17 10.41
N LEU A 76 -12.14 -9.11 9.85
CA LEU A 76 -12.70 -10.37 9.34
C LEU A 76 -13.26 -11.25 10.45
N SER A 77 -12.64 -11.25 11.63
CA SER A 77 -13.15 -12.00 12.78
C SER A 77 -14.32 -11.31 13.50
N GLY A 78 -14.72 -10.11 13.07
CA GLY A 78 -15.82 -9.36 13.70
C GLY A 78 -15.51 -8.84 15.10
N THR A 79 -14.22 -8.73 15.45
CA THR A 79 -13.75 -8.28 16.78
C THR A 79 -13.17 -6.86 16.74
N ALA A 80 -13.07 -6.25 15.55
CA ALA A 80 -12.56 -4.91 15.38
C ALA A 80 -13.48 -3.85 16.01
N SER A 81 -12.87 -2.88 16.69
CA SER A 81 -13.54 -1.65 17.13
C SER A 81 -13.73 -0.67 15.96
N ASN A 82 -14.65 0.30 16.13
CA ASN A 82 -14.85 1.37 15.15
C ASN A 82 -13.55 2.15 14.84
N THR A 83 -12.71 2.37 15.86
CA THR A 83 -11.41 3.00 15.69
C THR A 83 -10.50 2.16 14.80
N GLN A 84 -10.43 0.84 15.00
CA GLN A 84 -9.62 -0.03 14.14
C GLN A 84 -10.12 -0.01 12.68
N HIS A 85 -11.44 0.03 12.45
CA HIS A 85 -11.97 0.22 11.09
C HIS A 85 -11.57 1.55 10.46
N MET A 86 -11.50 2.64 11.24
CA MET A 86 -11.06 3.95 10.75
C MET A 86 -9.57 3.96 10.45
N GLU A 87 -8.75 3.50 11.39
CA GLU A 87 -7.30 3.44 11.23
C GLU A 87 -6.89 2.50 10.08
N TYR A 88 -7.58 1.36 9.89
CA TYR A 88 -7.36 0.50 8.74
C TYR A 88 -7.51 1.25 7.41
N ARG A 89 -8.57 2.07 7.27
CA ARG A 89 -8.77 2.88 6.05
C ARG A 89 -7.68 3.92 5.88
N HIS A 90 -7.24 4.57 6.95
CA HIS A 90 -6.16 5.55 6.91
C HIS A 90 -4.83 4.89 6.52
N LEU A 91 -4.47 3.77 7.15
CA LEU A 91 -3.27 3.00 6.81
C LEU A 91 -3.29 2.52 5.37
N SER A 92 -4.43 2.01 4.89
CA SER A 92 -4.58 1.57 3.50
C SER A 92 -4.35 2.72 2.49
N GLU A 93 -4.74 3.95 2.84
CA GLU A 93 -4.44 5.13 2.03
C GLU A 93 -2.96 5.52 2.12
N SER A 94 -2.39 5.58 3.33
CA SER A 94 -0.99 5.96 3.57
C SER A 94 0.02 5.00 2.96
N LEU A 95 -0.30 3.71 2.89
CA LEU A 95 0.53 2.68 2.26
C LEU A 95 0.34 2.60 0.72
N GLY A 96 -0.54 3.43 0.15
CA GLY A 96 -0.80 3.42 -1.30
C GLY A 96 -1.62 2.22 -1.78
N LEU A 97 -2.25 1.46 -0.89
CA LEU A 97 -3.03 0.26 -1.24
C LEU A 97 -4.39 0.59 -1.87
N THR A 98 -4.77 1.86 -1.92
CA THR A 98 -6.01 2.33 -2.55
C THR A 98 -5.71 3.28 -3.72
N PRO A 99 -6.62 3.41 -4.71
CA PRO A 99 -6.46 4.38 -5.80
C PRO A 99 -6.29 5.82 -5.31
N LYS A 100 -6.95 6.18 -4.19
CA LYS A 100 -6.81 7.49 -3.56
C LYS A 100 -5.43 7.65 -2.93
N GLY A 101 -4.93 6.63 -2.24
CA GLY A 101 -3.58 6.58 -1.67
C GLY A 101 -2.51 6.75 -2.75
N MET A 102 -2.54 5.90 -3.78
CA MET A 102 -1.65 5.98 -4.95
C MET A 102 -1.61 7.38 -5.55
N LYS A 103 -2.78 7.97 -5.81
CA LYS A 103 -2.88 9.33 -6.36
C LYS A 103 -2.30 10.39 -5.44
N THR A 104 -2.45 10.24 -4.12
CA THR A 104 -1.95 11.19 -3.12
C THR A 104 -0.43 11.13 -3.02
N LEU A 105 0.12 9.91 -3.09
CA LEU A 105 1.56 9.65 -3.06
C LEU A 105 2.26 9.91 -4.40
N GLY A 106 1.48 10.20 -5.45
CA GLY A 106 2.01 10.39 -6.81
C GLY A 106 2.49 9.10 -7.45
N TRP A 107 1.99 7.95 -7.00
CA TRP A 107 2.41 6.64 -7.51
C TRP A 107 1.53 6.19 -8.67
N VAL A 108 2.15 5.54 -9.64
CA VAL A 108 1.49 4.85 -10.76
C VAL A 108 2.17 3.51 -10.97
N ILE A 109 1.40 2.48 -11.32
CA ILE A 109 1.97 1.17 -11.68
C ILE A 109 2.33 1.23 -13.17
N ALA A 110 3.50 0.70 -13.53
CA ALA A 110 3.94 0.58 -14.91
C ALA A 110 2.95 -0.28 -15.72
N ASP A 111 2.70 0.14 -16.95
CA ASP A 111 2.07 -0.71 -17.97
C ASP A 111 3.12 -1.75 -18.45
N GLU A 112 2.67 -2.94 -18.89
CA GLU A 112 3.53 -4.05 -19.39
C GLU A 112 4.63 -3.63 -20.38
#